data_AF-A0A9E1TR42-F1
#
_entry.id   AF-A0A9E1TR42-F1
#
_cell.length_a   1.000
_cell.length_b   1.000
_cell.length_c   1.000
_cell.angle_alpha   90.00
_cell.angle_beta   90.00
_cell.angle_gamma   90.00
#
_symmetry.space_group_name_H-M   'P 1'
#
loop_
_entity.id
_entity.type
_entity.pdbx_description
1 polymer ?
#
loop_
_entity_poly.entity_id
_entity_poly.type
_entity_poly.pdbx_seq_one_letter_code
_entity_poly.pdbx_strand_id
1 'polypeptide(L)'
;YVPVDRSVQLVEGEDNADVVGSIGLEAWLGLVSDLDTAPGLLYTDRATVPVGDPLRFMGWEPGLRALFHGLPIFDPEASDLRNADGSVLDPTRTFPFAQLKATAADAANFLRTAGYLCVSDVFSTDEVDVMLDDAEILANEARPGDMTSWWGRDGNGTEVLTRVLRAASRPSLNALIDDQRVRQIVGIADEDLVPSVENDPESVDRVTVLWKRPGMTDGLGDLPWHRDCGMGGHANRCPSTVLTICLTDGSAEAGELRFLPGSHRGAFPFVDGKAIEAPDGIGLPIGPGDVTLHYSDLMHASLPPTSSTGPHRISVLMGFAPNGPSHHLGGRHYNDALLTNQDGQVEHLGQRLLAERAVSRQSKDG
;
A
#
# COMPACT_ATOMS: atom_id res chain seq x y z
N TYR A 1 8.62 -15.88 22.28
CA TYR A 1 9.57 -14.79 21.98
C TYR A 1 9.35 -13.70 23.01
N VAL A 2 10.40 -13.26 23.71
CA VAL A 2 10.33 -12.19 24.72
C VAL A 2 11.34 -11.10 24.35
N PRO A 3 10.93 -9.87 24.05
CA PRO A 3 11.87 -8.77 23.82
C PRO A 3 12.68 -8.48 25.09
N VAL A 4 14.01 -8.43 24.97
CA VAL A 4 14.92 -8.08 26.07
C VAL A 4 16.02 -7.17 25.51
N ASP A 5 16.03 -5.92 25.99
CA ASP A 5 16.90 -4.85 25.47
C ASP A 5 16.80 -4.71 23.95
N ARG A 6 17.88 -5.02 23.22
CA ARG A 6 17.97 -5.02 21.75
C ARG A 6 17.99 -6.43 21.17
N SER A 7 17.44 -7.40 21.89
CA SER A 7 17.46 -8.82 21.55
C SER A 7 16.11 -9.49 21.84
N VAL A 8 16.00 -10.76 21.47
CA VAL A 8 14.81 -11.56 21.76
C VAL A 8 15.25 -12.85 22.43
N GLN A 9 14.70 -13.10 23.62
CA GLN A 9 14.88 -14.35 24.34
C GLN A 9 13.81 -15.36 23.90
N LEU A 10 14.24 -16.61 23.69
CA LEU A 10 13.34 -17.74 23.50
C LEU A 10 13.06 -18.37 24.86
N VAL A 11 11.79 -18.39 25.24
CA VAL A 11 11.29 -19.02 26.46
C VAL A 11 10.36 -20.14 26.02
N GLU A 12 10.53 -21.32 26.62
CA GLU A 12 9.70 -22.48 26.34
C GLU A 12 8.31 -22.32 26.97
N GLY A 13 7.27 -22.76 26.26
CA GLY A 13 5.88 -22.67 26.69
C GLY A 13 5.18 -21.35 26.36
N GLU A 14 3.89 -21.29 26.65
CA GLU A 14 3.01 -20.14 26.36
C GLU A 14 2.35 -19.52 27.60
N ASP A 15 2.60 -20.07 28.80
CA ASP A 15 1.90 -19.71 30.05
C ASP A 15 1.99 -18.22 30.41
N ASN A 16 3.10 -17.56 30.02
CA ASN A 16 3.35 -16.15 30.29
C ASN A 16 3.28 -15.28 29.01
N ALA A 17 2.74 -15.81 27.91
CA ALA A 17 2.70 -15.11 26.65
C ALA A 17 1.58 -14.06 26.62
N ASP A 18 1.96 -12.81 26.31
CA ASP A 18 1.03 -11.71 26.04
C ASP A 18 0.14 -11.94 24.81
N VAL A 19 0.64 -12.74 23.85
CA VAL A 19 -0.04 -13.11 22.62
C VAL A 19 0.48 -14.48 22.17
N VAL A 20 -0.43 -15.34 21.69
CA VAL A 20 -0.11 -16.64 21.09
C VAL A 20 -0.71 -16.66 19.70
N GLY A 21 0.14 -16.79 18.68
CA GLY A 21 -0.27 -17.04 17.30
C GLY A 21 -0.16 -18.54 16.98
N SER A 22 -1.24 -19.13 16.48
CA SER A 22 -1.26 -20.50 15.96
C SER A 22 -1.05 -20.44 14.45
N ILE A 23 0.07 -20.98 13.99
CA ILE A 23 0.53 -20.90 12.60
C ILE A 23 1.07 -22.27 12.19
N GLY A 24 0.69 -22.76 11.01
CA GLY A 24 1.27 -23.97 10.45
C GLY A 24 2.74 -23.78 10.08
N LEU A 25 3.53 -24.85 10.07
CA LEU A 25 4.98 -24.77 9.79
C LEU A 25 5.29 -24.07 8.45
N GLU A 26 4.52 -24.35 7.40
CA GLU A 26 4.71 -23.72 6.08
C GLU A 26 4.47 -22.20 6.13
N ALA A 27 3.38 -21.75 6.77
CA ALA A 27 3.10 -20.34 6.96
C ALA A 27 4.12 -19.64 7.88
N TRP A 28 4.64 -20.36 8.88
CA TRP A 28 5.75 -19.86 9.71
C TRP A 28 7.02 -19.66 8.88
N LEU A 29 7.37 -20.63 8.03
CA LEU A 29 8.50 -20.52 7.11
C LEU A 29 8.31 -19.36 6.12
N GLY A 30 7.08 -19.17 5.61
CA GLY A 30 6.72 -18.02 4.80
C GLY A 30 6.93 -16.69 5.53
N LEU A 31 6.50 -16.60 6.79
CA LEU A 31 6.62 -15.39 7.61
C LEU A 31 8.08 -15.00 7.88
N VAL A 32 8.93 -15.98 8.26
CA VAL A 32 10.35 -15.71 8.56
C VAL A 32 11.23 -15.58 7.31
N SER A 33 10.65 -15.80 6.13
CA SER A 33 11.32 -15.62 4.84
C SER A 33 10.78 -14.44 4.04
N ASP A 34 9.93 -13.58 4.64
CA ASP A 34 9.28 -12.43 3.99
C ASP A 34 8.41 -12.82 2.75
N LEU A 35 7.97 -14.08 2.66
CA LEU A 35 6.98 -14.51 1.64
C LEU A 35 5.54 -14.28 2.12
N ASP A 36 5.29 -14.51 3.40
CA ASP A 36 4.02 -14.24 4.08
C ASP A 36 4.19 -13.07 5.05
N THR A 37 3.09 -12.38 5.36
CA THR A 37 3.04 -11.33 6.39
C THR A 37 1.96 -11.67 7.40
N ALA A 38 2.05 -11.12 8.62
CA ALA A 38 1.02 -11.32 9.63
C ALA A 38 -0.39 -10.90 9.14
N PRO A 39 -0.57 -9.72 8.48
CA PRO A 39 -1.85 -9.37 7.88
C PRO A 39 -2.33 -10.38 6.82
N GLY A 40 -1.46 -10.80 5.88
CA GLY A 40 -1.83 -11.74 4.84
C GLY A 40 -2.28 -13.09 5.39
N LEU A 41 -1.59 -13.60 6.43
CA LEU A 41 -1.95 -14.85 7.10
C LEU A 41 -3.29 -14.75 7.85
N LEU A 42 -3.60 -13.60 8.45
CA LEU A 42 -4.86 -13.39 9.17
C LEU A 42 -6.04 -13.21 8.21
N TYR A 43 -5.88 -12.45 7.12
CA TYR A 43 -6.93 -12.26 6.11
C TYR A 43 -7.30 -13.56 5.39
N THR A 44 -6.33 -14.48 5.23
CA THR A 44 -6.52 -15.78 4.55
C THR A 44 -6.80 -16.95 5.49
N ASP A 45 -7.05 -16.68 6.77
CA ASP A 45 -7.30 -17.68 7.82
C ASP A 45 -6.18 -18.75 7.95
N ARG A 46 -4.96 -18.44 7.51
CA ARG A 46 -3.76 -19.29 7.61
C ARG A 46 -3.03 -19.12 8.96
N ALA A 47 -3.45 -18.15 9.77
CA ALA A 47 -3.05 -17.98 11.16
C ALA A 47 -4.25 -17.62 12.03
N THR A 48 -4.23 -18.01 13.29
CA THR A 48 -5.21 -17.59 14.30
C THR A 48 -4.50 -17.10 15.56
N VAL A 49 -5.18 -16.30 16.38
CA VAL A 49 -4.62 -15.76 17.63
C VAL A 49 -5.49 -16.21 18.81
N PRO A 50 -5.26 -17.43 19.36
CA PRO A 50 -6.05 -17.97 20.47
C PRO A 50 -5.93 -17.17 21.77
N VAL A 51 -4.79 -16.50 22.00
CA VAL A 51 -4.52 -15.71 23.21
C VAL A 51 -3.96 -14.35 22.83
N GLY A 52 -4.39 -13.30 23.53
CA GLY A 52 -3.86 -11.94 23.33
C GLY A 52 -4.40 -11.23 22.10
N ASP A 53 -3.96 -9.99 21.92
CA ASP A 53 -4.41 -9.10 20.86
C ASP A 53 -3.70 -9.41 19.53
N PRO A 54 -4.43 -9.71 18.43
CA PRO A 54 -3.83 -9.94 17.11
C PRO A 54 -2.97 -8.79 16.60
N LEU A 55 -3.26 -7.54 16.99
CA LEU A 55 -2.42 -6.40 16.63
C LEU A 55 -1.02 -6.51 17.24
N ARG A 56 -0.87 -7.19 18.39
CA ARG A 56 0.45 -7.51 18.96
C ARG A 56 1.19 -8.54 18.13
N PHE A 57 0.50 -9.51 17.52
CA PHE A 57 1.12 -10.43 16.58
C PHE A 57 1.60 -9.70 15.32
N MET A 58 0.80 -8.79 14.77
CA MET A 58 1.23 -7.91 13.67
C MET A 58 2.41 -7.02 14.07
N GLY A 59 2.41 -6.49 15.29
CA GLY A 59 3.50 -5.66 15.84
C GLY A 59 4.84 -6.38 15.98
N TRP A 60 4.89 -7.72 15.86
CA TRP A 60 6.14 -8.47 15.84
C TRP A 60 6.89 -8.41 14.51
N GLU A 61 6.25 -7.95 13.43
CA GLU A 61 6.85 -7.93 12.10
C GLU A 61 8.24 -7.25 12.06
N PRO A 62 8.46 -6.06 12.66
CA PRO A 62 9.79 -5.46 12.68
C PRO A 62 10.82 -6.29 13.44
N GLY A 63 10.42 -6.93 14.54
CA GLY A 63 11.29 -7.81 15.31
C GLY A 63 11.68 -9.06 14.51
N LEU A 64 10.74 -9.65 13.77
CA LEU A 64 11.00 -10.81 12.91
C LEU A 64 11.93 -10.44 11.74
N ARG A 65 11.68 -9.32 11.05
CA ARG A 65 12.56 -8.86 9.97
C ARG A 65 13.96 -8.50 10.47
N ALA A 66 14.07 -7.93 11.68
CA ALA A 66 15.38 -7.72 12.31
C ALA A 66 16.11 -9.02 12.63
N LEU A 67 15.42 -10.03 13.17
CA LEU A 67 16.02 -11.31 13.55
C LEU A 67 16.45 -12.16 12.35
N PHE A 68 15.60 -12.26 11.32
CA PHE A 68 15.80 -13.21 10.21
C PHE A 68 16.43 -12.57 8.98
N HIS A 69 16.26 -11.27 8.76
CA HIS A 69 16.77 -10.55 7.58
C HIS A 69 17.83 -9.49 7.90
N GLY A 70 18.08 -9.23 9.19
CA GLY A 70 19.03 -8.19 9.61
C GLY A 70 18.57 -6.77 9.28
N LEU A 71 17.28 -6.59 8.95
CA LEU A 71 16.69 -5.28 8.66
C LEU A 71 16.54 -4.49 9.98
N PRO A 72 17.13 -3.30 10.10
CA PRO A 72 17.00 -2.52 11.32
C PRO A 72 15.55 -2.07 11.51
N ILE A 73 15.11 -1.93 12.76
CA ILE A 73 13.84 -1.27 13.06
C ILE A 73 13.96 0.19 12.63
N PHE A 74 13.04 0.64 11.78
CA PHE A 74 13.00 2.01 11.28
C PHE A 74 12.43 2.95 12.34
N ASP A 75 13.12 4.06 12.56
CA ASP A 75 12.67 5.16 13.41
C ASP A 75 12.51 6.41 12.53
N PRO A 76 11.26 6.86 12.28
CA PRO A 76 10.99 8.05 11.46
C PRO A 76 11.69 9.31 11.98
N GLU A 77 11.85 9.47 13.30
CA GLU A 77 12.45 10.66 13.91
C GLU A 77 13.99 10.67 13.79
N ALA A 78 14.60 9.49 13.66
CA ALA A 78 16.05 9.32 13.55
C ALA A 78 16.53 9.08 12.10
N SER A 79 15.64 9.18 11.11
CA SER A 79 15.97 8.92 9.70
C SER A 79 16.97 9.97 9.16
N ASP A 80 18.19 9.54 8.84
CA ASP A 80 19.23 10.38 8.24
C ASP A 80 19.27 10.20 6.71
N LEU A 81 18.50 11.04 6.01
CA LEU A 81 18.43 11.01 4.54
C LEU A 81 19.58 11.85 3.95
N ARG A 82 20.49 11.18 3.25
CA ARG A 82 21.68 11.78 2.66
C ARG A 82 21.73 11.51 1.17
N ASN A 83 22.09 12.53 0.40
CA ASN A 83 22.49 12.35 -0.99
C ASN A 83 23.83 11.61 -1.09
N ALA A 84 24.16 11.13 -2.28
CA ALA A 84 25.43 10.44 -2.55
C ALA A 84 26.68 11.28 -2.20
N ASP A 85 26.57 12.61 -2.20
CA ASP A 85 27.64 13.55 -1.83
C ASP A 85 27.69 13.86 -0.31
N GLY A 86 26.81 13.25 0.49
CA GLY A 86 26.70 13.43 1.94
C GLY A 86 25.88 14.66 2.37
N SER A 87 25.38 15.46 1.43
CA SER A 87 24.44 16.54 1.75
C SER A 87 23.10 15.97 2.25
N VAL A 88 22.38 16.76 3.06
CA VAL A 88 21.03 16.40 3.52
C VAL A 88 20.10 16.36 2.30
N LEU A 89 19.33 15.30 2.17
CA LEU A 89 18.31 15.17 1.13
C LEU A 89 17.04 15.91 1.58
N ASP A 90 16.53 16.80 0.72
CA ASP A 90 15.21 17.43 0.91
C ASP A 90 14.11 16.48 0.42
N PRO A 91 13.33 15.85 1.31
CA PRO A 91 12.32 14.86 0.93
C PRO A 91 11.14 15.47 0.15
N THR A 92 11.00 16.80 0.12
CA THR A 92 9.93 17.47 -0.64
C THR A 92 10.31 17.76 -2.10
N ARG A 93 11.52 17.37 -2.53
CA ARG A 93 12.01 17.60 -3.88
C ARG A 93 11.13 16.93 -4.95
N THR A 94 10.69 17.74 -5.90
CA THR A 94 9.98 17.31 -7.11
C THR A 94 10.86 17.45 -8.35
N PHE A 95 10.70 16.55 -9.33
CA PHE A 95 11.46 16.53 -10.57
C PHE A 95 10.57 16.87 -11.77
N PRO A 96 10.76 18.01 -12.46
CA PRO A 96 9.98 18.30 -13.66
C PRO A 96 10.23 17.27 -14.77
N PHE A 97 9.18 16.72 -15.39
CA PHE A 97 9.32 15.67 -16.40
C PHE A 97 10.24 16.10 -17.57
N ALA A 98 10.12 17.36 -18.01
CA ALA A 98 10.94 17.94 -19.08
C ALA A 98 12.45 17.88 -18.81
N GLN A 99 12.85 17.79 -17.53
CA GLN A 99 14.26 17.72 -17.11
C GLN A 99 14.67 16.33 -16.61
N LEU A 100 13.72 15.41 -16.42
CA LEU A 100 13.94 14.12 -15.78
C LEU A 100 15.08 13.33 -16.43
N LYS A 101 15.19 13.35 -17.76
CA LYS A 101 16.28 12.68 -18.48
C LYS A 101 17.65 13.27 -18.15
N ALA A 102 17.76 14.59 -18.04
CA ALA A 102 19.00 15.28 -17.71
C ALA A 102 19.36 15.10 -16.23
N THR A 103 18.37 14.95 -15.36
CA THR A 103 18.53 14.77 -13.90
C THR A 103 18.32 13.31 -13.46
N ALA A 104 18.45 12.34 -14.37
CA ALA A 104 18.07 10.95 -14.09
C ALA A 104 18.90 10.35 -12.95
N ALA A 105 20.20 10.65 -12.88
CA ALA A 105 21.08 10.19 -11.81
C ALA A 105 20.67 10.75 -10.44
N ASP A 106 20.29 12.03 -10.38
CA ASP A 106 19.78 12.66 -9.15
C ASP A 106 18.45 12.05 -8.72
N ALA A 107 17.55 11.80 -9.68
CA ALA A 107 16.25 11.17 -9.43
C ALA A 107 16.41 9.73 -8.92
N ALA A 108 17.34 8.96 -9.49
CA ALA A 108 17.67 7.61 -9.03
C ALA A 108 18.26 7.63 -7.61
N ASN A 109 19.19 8.55 -7.33
CA ASN A 109 19.73 8.72 -5.98
C ASN A 109 18.63 9.10 -4.97
N PHE A 110 17.72 9.99 -5.37
CA PHE A 110 16.58 10.38 -4.55
C PHE A 110 15.66 9.18 -4.27
N LEU A 111 15.22 8.48 -5.31
CA LEU A 111 14.35 7.31 -5.20
C LEU A 111 14.98 6.21 -4.34
N ARG A 112 16.27 5.90 -4.52
CA ARG A 112 16.98 4.92 -3.69
C ARG A 112 17.00 5.29 -2.21
N THR A 113 17.14 6.58 -1.91
CA THR A 113 17.32 7.10 -0.55
C THR A 113 16.00 7.30 0.17
N ALA A 114 15.06 8.01 -0.47
CA ALA A 114 13.75 8.36 0.07
C ALA A 114 12.70 7.25 -0.15
N GLY A 115 12.87 6.43 -1.19
CA GLY A 115 11.99 5.31 -1.54
C GLY A 115 10.76 5.70 -2.36
N TYR A 116 10.62 6.98 -2.69
CA TYR A 116 9.63 7.50 -3.64
C TYR A 116 10.24 8.58 -4.54
N LEU A 117 9.48 9.00 -5.54
CA LEU A 117 9.80 10.06 -6.48
C LEU A 117 8.49 10.80 -6.84
N CYS A 118 8.56 12.12 -6.94
CA CYS A 118 7.50 12.94 -7.51
C CYS A 118 7.99 13.60 -8.79
N VAL A 119 7.21 13.47 -9.86
CA VAL A 119 7.52 14.01 -11.17
C VAL A 119 6.37 14.91 -11.62
N SER A 120 6.67 16.19 -11.82
CA SER A 120 5.65 17.17 -12.20
C SER A 120 5.48 17.29 -13.71
N ASP A 121 4.31 17.79 -14.13
CA ASP A 121 4.00 18.18 -15.51
C ASP A 121 4.20 17.02 -16.51
N VAL A 122 3.77 15.80 -16.15
CA VAL A 122 3.92 14.61 -17.00
C VAL A 122 2.82 14.53 -18.05
N PHE A 123 1.57 14.76 -17.64
CA PHE A 123 0.39 14.74 -18.50
C PHE A 123 -0.26 16.11 -18.57
N SER A 124 -0.78 16.47 -19.74
CA SER A 124 -1.50 17.73 -19.93
C SER A 124 -2.89 17.68 -19.32
N THR A 125 -3.53 18.84 -19.17
CA THR A 125 -4.93 18.93 -18.75
C THR A 125 -5.87 18.16 -19.68
N ASP A 126 -5.64 18.23 -20.99
CA ASP A 126 -6.48 17.54 -21.98
C ASP A 126 -6.35 16.01 -21.85
N GLU A 127 -5.15 15.51 -21.53
CA GLU A 127 -4.93 14.08 -21.27
C GLU A 127 -5.61 13.65 -19.96
N VAL A 128 -5.51 14.49 -18.92
CA VAL A 128 -6.19 14.25 -17.63
C VAL A 128 -7.71 14.23 -17.81
N ASP A 129 -8.28 15.13 -18.60
CA ASP A 129 -9.72 15.18 -18.87
C ASP A 129 -10.20 13.87 -19.53
N VAL A 130 -9.45 13.32 -20.49
CA VAL A 130 -9.75 12.00 -21.07
C VAL A 130 -9.72 10.90 -20.01
N MET A 131 -8.73 10.90 -19.11
CA MET A 131 -8.66 9.91 -18.03
C MET A 131 -9.83 10.05 -17.04
N LEU A 132 -10.30 11.27 -16.79
CA LEU A 132 -11.45 11.55 -15.94
C LEU A 132 -12.77 11.08 -16.59
N ASP A 133 -12.94 11.30 -17.89
CA ASP A 133 -14.10 10.78 -18.64
C ASP A 133 -14.17 9.25 -18.57
N ASP A 134 -13.03 8.57 -18.77
CA ASP A 134 -12.96 7.11 -18.65
C ASP A 134 -13.20 6.63 -17.20
N ALA A 135 -12.69 7.36 -16.21
CA ALA A 135 -12.96 7.10 -14.81
C ALA A 135 -14.46 7.23 -14.48
N GLU A 136 -15.15 8.23 -15.00
CA GLU A 136 -16.60 8.40 -14.82
C GLU A 136 -17.39 7.24 -15.43
N ILE A 137 -17.02 6.79 -16.63
CA ILE A 137 -17.63 5.61 -17.27
C ILE A 137 -17.46 4.37 -16.38
N LEU A 138 -16.24 4.11 -15.90
CA LEU A 138 -15.94 2.98 -15.02
C LEU A 138 -16.74 3.05 -13.71
N ALA A 139 -16.86 4.25 -13.12
CA ALA A 139 -17.63 4.46 -11.91
C ALA A 139 -19.13 4.15 -12.11
N ASN A 140 -19.69 4.53 -13.26
CA ASN A 140 -21.09 4.25 -13.61
C ASN A 140 -21.36 2.76 -13.90
N GLU A 141 -20.36 2.02 -14.34
CA GLU A 141 -20.45 0.58 -14.60
C GLU A 141 -20.25 -0.30 -13.35
N ALA A 142 -19.44 0.14 -12.38
CA ALA A 142 -19.08 -0.65 -11.20
C ALA A 142 -20.30 -1.03 -10.35
N ARG A 143 -20.28 -2.22 -9.74
CA ARG A 143 -21.34 -2.69 -8.84
C ARG A 143 -20.75 -3.32 -7.57
N PRO A 144 -21.37 -3.15 -6.40
CA PRO A 144 -21.00 -3.91 -5.21
C PRO A 144 -20.99 -5.41 -5.50
N GLY A 145 -19.96 -6.11 -5.03
CA GLY A 145 -19.78 -7.56 -5.24
C GLY A 145 -19.31 -7.98 -6.63
N ASP A 146 -18.95 -7.05 -7.53
CA ASP A 146 -18.46 -7.39 -8.87
C ASP A 146 -17.04 -7.99 -8.92
N MET A 147 -16.37 -8.10 -7.77
CA MET A 147 -15.00 -8.62 -7.61
C MET A 147 -13.93 -7.83 -8.38
N THR A 148 -14.28 -6.67 -8.93
CA THR A 148 -13.39 -5.79 -9.72
C THR A 148 -13.43 -4.34 -9.25
N SER A 149 -14.11 -4.08 -8.14
CA SER A 149 -14.24 -2.77 -7.53
C SER A 149 -14.31 -2.86 -6.01
N TRP A 150 -13.86 -1.81 -5.33
CA TRP A 150 -13.88 -1.70 -3.87
C TRP A 150 -14.92 -0.70 -3.45
N TRP A 151 -15.71 -1.08 -2.46
CA TRP A 151 -16.78 -0.27 -1.89
C TRP A 151 -16.56 -0.07 -0.40
N GLY A 152 -17.06 1.04 0.10
CA GLY A 152 -17.17 1.32 1.54
C GLY A 152 -18.52 1.93 1.87
N ARG A 153 -18.70 2.40 3.11
CA ARG A 153 -19.89 3.15 3.52
C ARG A 153 -19.54 4.52 4.10
N ASP A 154 -20.35 5.52 3.76
CA ASP A 154 -20.29 6.83 4.39
C ASP A 154 -20.97 6.83 5.77
N GLY A 155 -20.87 7.95 6.50
CA GLY A 155 -21.52 8.12 7.80
C GLY A 155 -23.04 8.00 7.82
N ASN A 156 -23.71 7.95 6.65
CA ASN A 156 -25.14 7.68 6.52
C ASN A 156 -25.43 6.21 6.20
N GLY A 157 -24.41 5.37 6.08
CA GLY A 157 -24.51 3.96 5.69
C GLY A 157 -24.64 3.73 4.18
N THR A 158 -24.50 4.78 3.36
CA THR A 158 -24.60 4.72 1.90
C THR A 158 -23.37 4.05 1.32
N GLU A 159 -23.56 3.12 0.38
CA GLU A 159 -22.45 2.48 -0.33
C GLU A 159 -21.79 3.47 -1.29
N VAL A 160 -20.46 3.57 -1.20
CA VAL A 160 -19.66 4.49 -2.01
C VAL A 160 -18.52 3.75 -2.67
N LEU A 161 -18.38 3.93 -3.98
CA LEU A 161 -17.27 3.40 -4.77
C LEU A 161 -15.98 4.14 -4.42
N THR A 162 -14.93 3.37 -4.12
CA THR A 162 -13.59 3.88 -3.77
C THR A 162 -12.52 3.45 -4.75
N ARG A 163 -12.69 2.32 -5.46
CA ARG A 163 -11.68 1.83 -6.40
C ARG A 163 -12.29 0.95 -7.50
N VAL A 164 -11.75 1.01 -8.71
CA VAL A 164 -12.01 0.08 -9.81
C VAL A 164 -10.69 -0.51 -10.28
N LEU A 165 -10.59 -1.83 -10.26
CA LEU A 165 -9.36 -2.60 -10.54
C LEU A 165 -9.22 -2.99 -12.02
N ARG A 166 -10.32 -2.88 -12.79
CA ARG A 166 -10.40 -3.25 -14.21
C ARG A 166 -10.29 -2.04 -15.15
N ALA A 167 -9.56 -1.00 -14.77
CA ALA A 167 -9.50 0.22 -15.56
C ALA A 167 -8.82 0.02 -16.92
N ALA A 168 -8.00 -1.03 -17.07
CA ALA A 168 -7.43 -1.48 -18.33
C ALA A 168 -8.48 -1.91 -19.38
N SER A 169 -9.73 -2.11 -18.98
CA SER A 169 -10.84 -2.28 -19.94
C SER A 169 -11.13 -1.01 -20.76
N ARG A 170 -10.58 0.15 -20.39
CA ARG A 170 -10.61 1.40 -21.19
C ARG A 170 -9.32 1.52 -22.00
N PRO A 171 -9.39 1.64 -23.35
CA PRO A 171 -8.19 1.63 -24.19
C PRO A 171 -7.17 2.73 -23.87
N SER A 172 -7.64 3.94 -23.56
CA SER A 172 -6.85 5.10 -23.12
C SER A 172 -6.07 4.81 -21.83
N LEU A 173 -6.73 4.27 -20.81
CA LEU A 173 -6.11 3.93 -19.53
C LEU A 173 -5.16 2.74 -19.67
N ASN A 174 -5.53 1.73 -20.47
CA ASN A 174 -4.65 0.58 -20.72
C ASN A 174 -3.36 1.00 -21.44
N ALA A 175 -3.42 1.99 -22.34
CA ALA A 175 -2.24 2.47 -23.06
C ALA A 175 -1.19 3.10 -22.14
N LEU A 176 -1.56 3.58 -20.95
CA LEU A 176 -0.65 4.20 -19.98
C LEU A 176 0.47 3.25 -19.53
N ILE A 177 0.19 1.95 -19.46
CA ILE A 177 1.18 0.96 -19.03
C ILE A 177 2.40 0.91 -19.97
N ASP A 178 2.21 1.30 -21.23
CA ASP A 178 3.24 1.32 -22.28
C ASP A 178 3.59 2.77 -22.71
N ASP A 179 3.02 3.78 -22.06
CA ASP A 179 3.35 5.19 -22.32
C ASP A 179 4.83 5.44 -22.03
N GLN A 180 5.51 6.09 -22.98
CA GLN A 180 6.95 6.31 -22.90
C GLN A 180 7.36 7.10 -21.65
N ARG A 181 6.52 8.02 -21.17
CA ARG A 181 6.78 8.83 -19.97
C ARG A 181 6.68 7.97 -18.72
N VAL A 182 5.64 7.13 -18.63
CA VAL A 182 5.49 6.13 -17.55
C VAL A 182 6.70 5.20 -17.51
N ARG A 183 7.10 4.64 -18.67
CA ARG A 183 8.29 3.79 -18.77
C ARG A 183 9.59 4.51 -18.39
N GLN A 184 9.72 5.79 -18.76
CA GLN A 184 10.88 6.60 -18.37
C GLN A 184 10.95 6.83 -16.86
N ILE A 185 9.81 7.09 -16.21
CA ILE A 185 9.74 7.29 -14.75
C ILE A 185 10.05 5.98 -14.01
N VAL A 186 9.45 4.87 -14.42
CA VAL A 186 9.71 3.54 -13.84
C VAL A 186 11.19 3.16 -14.01
N GLY A 187 11.79 3.48 -15.16
CA GLY A 187 13.21 3.25 -15.45
C GLY A 187 14.20 4.10 -14.63
N ILE A 188 13.71 4.95 -13.71
CA ILE A 188 14.56 5.60 -12.68
C ILE A 188 14.91 4.62 -11.55
N ALA A 189 14.09 3.59 -11.32
CA ALA A 189 14.44 2.52 -10.39
C ALA A 189 15.70 1.78 -10.85
N ASP A 190 16.48 1.28 -9.89
CA ASP A 190 17.73 0.57 -10.18
C ASP A 190 17.53 -0.81 -10.82
N GLU A 191 16.35 -1.40 -10.61
CA GLU A 191 15.99 -2.70 -11.14
C GLU A 191 15.21 -2.58 -12.44
N ASP A 192 15.31 -3.60 -13.29
CA ASP A 192 14.48 -3.71 -14.49
C ASP A 192 13.06 -4.15 -14.09
N LEU A 193 12.12 -3.20 -14.10
CA LEU A 193 10.75 -3.40 -13.66
C LEU A 193 9.79 -3.52 -14.86
N VAL A 194 9.04 -4.62 -14.88
CA VAL A 194 7.99 -4.90 -15.86
C VAL A 194 6.61 -4.72 -15.21
N PRO A 195 5.52 -4.57 -15.98
CA PRO A 195 4.17 -4.51 -15.42
C PRO A 195 3.93 -5.72 -14.50
N SER A 196 3.38 -5.47 -13.32
CA SER A 196 3.24 -6.48 -12.27
C SER A 196 2.18 -7.55 -12.59
N VAL A 197 1.31 -7.25 -13.55
CA VAL A 197 0.19 -8.07 -14.03
C VAL A 197 0.37 -8.36 -15.51
N GLU A 198 -0.09 -9.52 -15.95
CA GLU A 198 0.01 -10.00 -17.32
C GLU A 198 -0.60 -9.01 -18.34
N ASN A 199 -0.16 -9.14 -19.60
CA ASN A 199 -0.61 -8.29 -20.70
C ASN A 199 -1.94 -8.79 -21.29
N ASP A 200 -2.99 -8.65 -20.50
CA ASP A 200 -4.37 -8.91 -20.90
C ASP A 200 -5.26 -7.72 -20.44
N PRO A 201 -6.00 -7.05 -21.34
CA PRO A 201 -6.91 -5.96 -20.98
C PRO A 201 -8.03 -6.37 -20.01
N GLU A 202 -8.38 -7.66 -19.93
CA GLU A 202 -9.32 -8.19 -18.95
C GLU A 202 -8.66 -8.49 -17.59
N SER A 203 -7.34 -8.29 -17.47
CA SER A 203 -6.63 -8.45 -16.20
C SER A 203 -7.05 -7.39 -15.20
N VAL A 204 -7.61 -7.88 -14.09
CA VAL A 204 -7.84 -7.11 -12.87
C VAL A 204 -6.48 -6.71 -12.27
N ASP A 205 -6.40 -5.50 -11.69
CA ASP A 205 -5.22 -4.87 -11.09
C ASP A 205 -4.14 -4.38 -12.08
N ARG A 206 -4.34 -4.55 -13.39
CA ARG A 206 -3.39 -4.04 -14.40
C ARG A 206 -3.30 -2.52 -14.40
N VAL A 207 -4.46 -1.87 -14.42
CA VAL A 207 -4.63 -0.42 -14.23
C VAL A 207 -5.81 -0.24 -13.30
N THR A 208 -5.63 0.59 -12.27
CA THR A 208 -6.64 0.84 -11.25
C THR A 208 -6.99 2.32 -11.22
N VAL A 209 -8.27 2.66 -11.03
CA VAL A 209 -8.68 4.02 -10.66
C VAL A 209 -9.15 4.03 -9.21
N LEU A 210 -8.72 5.04 -8.46
CA LEU A 210 -9.09 5.26 -7.06
C LEU A 210 -9.77 6.62 -6.89
N TRP A 211 -10.78 6.66 -6.03
CA TRP A 211 -11.46 7.88 -5.59
C TRP A 211 -11.34 8.01 -4.07
N LYS A 212 -10.83 9.15 -3.62
CA LYS A 212 -10.93 9.54 -2.21
C LYS A 212 -12.34 10.05 -1.92
N ARG A 213 -12.89 9.64 -0.78
CA ARG A 213 -14.25 9.95 -0.35
C ARG A 213 -14.20 10.49 1.09
N PRO A 214 -14.86 11.61 1.41
CA PRO A 214 -14.89 12.15 2.75
C PRO A 214 -15.89 11.35 3.62
N GLY A 215 -15.67 11.36 4.94
CA GLY A 215 -16.68 10.86 5.89
C GLY A 215 -16.98 9.36 5.80
N MET A 216 -16.03 8.56 5.30
CA MET A 216 -16.13 7.11 5.27
C MET A 216 -16.08 6.54 6.69
N THR A 217 -16.98 5.62 7.01
CA THR A 217 -17.03 4.91 8.30
C THR A 217 -16.70 3.43 8.16
N ASP A 218 -16.80 2.88 6.95
CA ASP A 218 -16.52 1.47 6.64
C ASP A 218 -15.89 1.33 5.24
N GLY A 219 -15.17 0.23 5.01
CA GLY A 219 -14.41 -0.06 3.80
C GLY A 219 -13.02 0.59 3.74
N LEU A 220 -12.11 0.00 2.96
CA LEU A 220 -10.74 0.53 2.71
C LEU A 220 -10.70 1.74 1.75
N GLY A 221 -11.55 2.75 1.99
CA GLY A 221 -11.45 4.04 1.29
C GLY A 221 -10.23 4.87 1.71
N ASP A 222 -9.82 4.68 2.97
CA ASP A 222 -8.59 5.21 3.55
C ASP A 222 -7.68 4.04 3.91
N LEU A 223 -6.39 4.19 3.62
CA LEU A 223 -5.40 3.17 3.98
C LEU A 223 -4.50 3.76 5.08
N PRO A 224 -4.40 3.10 6.24
CA PRO A 224 -3.49 3.51 7.31
C PRO A 224 -2.03 3.36 6.86
N TRP A 225 -1.07 3.59 7.75
CA TRP A 225 0.33 3.36 7.42
C TRP A 225 0.56 1.88 7.08
N HIS A 226 0.88 1.62 5.82
CA HIS A 226 1.07 0.28 5.30
C HIS A 226 2.15 0.22 4.22
N ARG A 227 2.46 -1.01 3.82
CA ARG A 227 3.30 -1.36 2.67
C ARG A 227 2.38 -2.05 1.65
N ASP A 228 2.55 -1.77 0.37
CA ASP A 228 1.78 -2.47 -0.68
C ASP A 228 2.13 -3.97 -0.72
N CYS A 229 3.37 -4.33 -0.40
CA CYS A 229 3.77 -5.74 -0.21
C CYS A 229 3.37 -6.31 1.16
N GLY A 230 2.63 -5.55 1.96
CA GLY A 230 2.19 -5.91 3.32
C GLY A 230 1.16 -7.05 3.36
N MET A 231 0.63 -7.48 2.21
CA MET A 231 -0.23 -8.67 2.09
C MET A 231 0.54 -9.95 1.72
N GLY A 232 1.86 -9.85 1.45
CA GLY A 232 2.73 -10.97 1.11
C GLY A 232 3.57 -10.73 -0.14
N GLY A 233 4.51 -11.64 -0.37
CA GLY A 233 5.37 -11.66 -1.55
C GLY A 233 6.55 -10.71 -1.53
N HIS A 234 6.92 -10.14 -0.37
CA HIS A 234 8.06 -9.22 -0.28
C HIS A 234 9.34 -9.88 -0.84
N ALA A 235 9.68 -11.08 -0.39
CA ALA A 235 10.92 -11.76 -0.78
C ALA A 235 11.02 -12.14 -2.26
N ASN A 236 9.91 -12.20 -2.99
CA ASN A 236 9.92 -12.59 -4.41
C ASN A 236 9.45 -11.50 -5.37
N ARG A 237 8.86 -10.41 -4.88
CA ARG A 237 8.33 -9.31 -5.71
C ARG A 237 9.05 -8.00 -5.46
N CYS A 238 9.68 -7.80 -4.31
CA CYS A 238 10.42 -6.57 -4.05
C CYS A 238 11.82 -6.59 -4.70
N PRO A 239 12.31 -5.44 -5.21
CA PRO A 239 11.67 -4.12 -5.15
C PRO A 239 10.65 -3.92 -6.28
N SER A 240 9.37 -3.97 -5.95
CA SER A 240 8.26 -3.56 -6.82
C SER A 240 7.94 -2.10 -6.54
N THR A 241 7.27 -1.46 -7.48
CA THR A 241 6.85 -0.06 -7.37
C THR A 241 5.39 0.11 -7.75
N VAL A 242 4.74 1.10 -7.15
CA VAL A 242 3.46 1.60 -7.61
C VAL A 242 3.67 2.99 -8.19
N LEU A 243 3.20 3.18 -9.42
CA LEU A 243 3.13 4.48 -10.07
C LEU A 243 1.71 5.02 -9.96
N THR A 244 1.56 6.25 -9.53
CA THR A 244 0.26 6.92 -9.37
C THR A 244 0.23 8.21 -10.16
N ILE A 245 -0.76 8.37 -11.04
CA ILE A 245 -1.06 9.62 -11.75
C ILE A 245 -2.18 10.33 -10.98
N CYS A 246 -1.97 11.59 -10.58
CA CYS A 246 -3.02 12.39 -9.96
C CYS A 246 -3.90 13.03 -11.05
N LEU A 247 -5.22 12.87 -10.96
CA LEU A 247 -6.15 13.43 -11.95
C LEU A 247 -6.87 14.69 -11.46
N THR A 248 -6.84 14.96 -10.16
CA THR A 248 -7.46 16.12 -9.54
C THR A 248 -6.46 16.78 -8.58
N ASP A 249 -6.88 17.13 -7.37
CA ASP A 249 -6.01 17.69 -6.33
C ASP A 249 -5.47 16.57 -5.43
N GLY A 250 -4.18 16.60 -5.13
CA GLY A 250 -3.52 15.70 -4.19
C GLY A 250 -3.22 16.30 -2.82
N SER A 251 -3.74 17.49 -2.52
CA SER A 251 -3.65 18.15 -1.22
C SER A 251 -4.26 17.35 -0.07
N ALA A 252 -3.95 17.76 1.17
CA ALA A 252 -4.56 17.20 2.38
C ALA A 252 -6.09 17.36 2.37
N GLU A 253 -6.58 18.49 1.86
CA GLU A 253 -8.01 18.78 1.68
C GLU A 253 -8.69 17.76 0.77
N ALA A 254 -7.99 17.29 -0.26
CA ALA A 254 -8.48 16.33 -1.24
C ALA A 254 -8.22 14.85 -0.88
N GLY A 255 -7.46 14.58 0.18
CA GLY A 255 -7.08 13.24 0.64
C GLY A 255 -5.71 12.84 0.12
N GLU A 256 -4.66 13.45 0.67
CA GLU A 256 -3.28 13.30 0.22
C GLU A 256 -2.70 11.90 0.38
N LEU A 257 -1.63 11.63 -0.37
CA LEU A 257 -0.75 10.48 -0.18
C LEU A 257 0.45 10.93 0.64
N ARG A 258 0.75 10.23 1.73
CA ARG A 258 1.90 10.50 2.60
C ARG A 258 2.91 9.38 2.58
N PHE A 259 4.18 9.73 2.77
CA PHE A 259 5.31 8.81 2.79
C PHE A 259 6.11 8.94 4.09
N LEU A 260 6.73 7.84 4.54
CA LEU A 260 7.86 7.89 5.48
C LEU A 260 9.16 7.68 4.69
N PRO A 261 9.90 8.75 4.35
CA PRO A 261 11.07 8.62 3.53
C PRO A 261 12.13 7.69 4.15
N GLY A 262 12.65 6.77 3.35
CA GLY A 262 13.68 5.81 3.76
C GLY A 262 13.15 4.58 4.52
N SER A 263 11.84 4.51 4.80
CA SER A 263 11.26 3.39 5.55
C SER A 263 11.38 2.04 4.84
N HIS A 264 11.56 2.00 3.51
CA HIS A 264 11.85 0.78 2.74
C HIS A 264 13.22 0.15 3.05
N ARG A 265 14.07 0.83 3.83
CA ARG A 265 15.41 0.37 4.23
C ARG A 265 15.45 -0.21 5.64
N GLY A 266 14.31 -0.21 6.34
CA GLY A 266 14.15 -0.77 7.67
C GLY A 266 12.78 -1.41 7.82
N ALA A 267 12.54 -2.02 8.97
CA ALA A 267 11.25 -2.60 9.28
C ALA A 267 10.46 -1.66 10.19
N PHE A 268 9.22 -1.37 9.81
CA PHE A 268 8.32 -0.50 10.56
C PHE A 268 7.00 -1.25 10.80
N PRO A 269 6.40 -1.16 12.00
CA PRO A 269 5.18 -1.89 12.28
C PRO A 269 4.02 -1.33 11.47
N PHE A 270 2.96 -2.14 11.31
CA PHE A 270 1.66 -1.60 10.94
C PHE A 270 1.20 -0.59 12.01
N VAL A 271 0.76 0.59 11.58
CA VAL A 271 0.25 1.63 12.47
C VAL A 271 -1.07 2.12 11.92
N ASP A 272 -2.10 2.18 12.77
CA ASP A 272 -3.36 2.82 12.41
C ASP A 272 -3.08 4.31 12.10
N GLY A 273 -3.45 4.77 10.91
CA GLY A 273 -3.20 6.13 10.43
C GLY A 273 -3.93 7.21 11.24
N LYS A 274 -4.89 6.85 12.09
CA LYS A 274 -5.59 7.78 13.01
C LYS A 274 -5.04 7.73 14.44
N ALA A 275 -4.07 6.87 14.73
CA ALA A 275 -3.47 6.76 16.05
C ALA A 275 -2.68 8.04 16.39
N ILE A 276 -2.64 8.42 17.66
CA ILE A 276 -1.90 9.62 18.12
C ILE A 276 -0.40 9.45 17.87
N GLU A 277 0.08 8.21 17.99
CA GLU A 277 1.45 7.79 17.74
C GLU A 277 1.77 7.58 16.25
N ALA A 278 0.80 7.77 15.34
CA ALA A 278 1.05 7.65 13.92
C ALA A 278 2.04 8.75 13.48
N PRO A 279 3.10 8.39 12.75
CA PRO A 279 4.03 9.40 12.27
C PRO A 279 3.32 10.35 11.31
N ASP A 280 3.69 11.64 11.36
CA ASP A 280 3.14 12.62 10.44
C ASP A 280 3.49 12.26 8.99
N GLY A 281 4.74 11.88 8.74
CA GLY A 281 5.25 11.66 7.39
C GLY A 281 5.20 12.92 6.53
N ILE A 282 5.30 12.74 5.21
CA ILE A 282 5.41 13.85 4.25
C ILE A 282 4.38 13.68 3.14
N GLY A 283 3.53 14.68 2.99
CA GLY A 283 2.69 14.87 1.81
C GLY A 283 3.42 15.68 0.74
N LEU A 284 3.01 15.52 -0.52
CA LEU A 284 3.58 16.24 -1.66
C LEU A 284 2.49 17.04 -2.36
N PRO A 285 2.78 18.26 -2.84
CA PRO A 285 1.79 19.11 -3.51
C PRO A 285 1.57 18.65 -4.97
N ILE A 286 1.05 17.44 -5.14
CA ILE A 286 0.77 16.87 -6.47
C ILE A 286 -0.52 17.44 -7.04
N GLY A 287 -0.44 17.91 -8.28
CA GLY A 287 -1.57 18.43 -9.05
C GLY A 287 -2.02 17.48 -10.17
N PRO A 288 -3.05 17.88 -10.94
CA PRO A 288 -3.50 17.12 -12.10
C PRO A 288 -2.36 16.90 -13.11
N GLY A 289 -2.14 15.65 -13.49
CA GLY A 289 -1.10 15.23 -14.44
C GLY A 289 0.28 14.99 -13.83
N ASP A 290 0.46 15.25 -12.54
CA ASP A 290 1.67 14.87 -11.81
C ASP A 290 1.68 13.37 -11.48
N VAL A 291 2.88 12.83 -11.35
CA VAL A 291 3.10 11.40 -11.12
C VAL A 291 3.96 11.17 -9.88
N THR A 292 3.54 10.22 -9.04
CA THR A 292 4.41 9.64 -8.01
C THR A 292 4.80 8.22 -8.38
N LEU A 293 6.01 7.82 -7.96
CA LEU A 293 6.48 6.44 -7.99
C LEU A 293 7.02 6.10 -6.61
N HIS A 294 6.58 5.02 -5.98
CA HIS A 294 7.11 4.58 -4.69
C HIS A 294 7.36 3.08 -4.67
N TYR A 295 8.36 2.64 -3.90
CA TYR A 295 8.58 1.21 -3.66
C TYR A 295 7.45 0.62 -2.84
N SER A 296 7.00 -0.59 -3.18
CA SER A 296 5.94 -1.28 -2.45
C SER A 296 6.28 -1.58 -0.98
N ASP A 297 7.58 -1.63 -0.62
CA ASP A 297 8.04 -1.80 0.76
C ASP A 297 8.14 -0.47 1.54
N LEU A 298 7.90 0.68 0.88
CA LEU A 298 7.88 1.98 1.54
C LEU A 298 6.59 2.14 2.34
N MET A 299 6.72 2.55 3.61
CA MET A 299 5.58 2.95 4.42
C MET A 299 4.93 4.20 3.84
N HIS A 300 3.65 4.08 3.52
CA HIS A 300 2.84 5.18 3.02
C HIS A 300 1.41 5.10 3.59
N ALA A 301 0.70 6.21 3.55
CA ALA A 301 -0.68 6.32 4.01
C ALA A 301 -1.51 7.14 3.02
N SER A 302 -2.75 6.71 2.79
CA SER A 302 -3.71 7.41 1.92
C SER A 302 -4.85 7.93 2.80
N LEU A 303 -4.64 9.12 3.36
CA LEU A 303 -5.48 9.70 4.41
C LEU A 303 -6.84 10.19 3.87
N PRO A 304 -7.89 10.27 4.72
CA PRO A 304 -9.17 10.83 4.32
C PRO A 304 -9.04 12.29 3.88
N PRO A 305 -9.85 12.75 2.91
CA PRO A 305 -10.00 14.17 2.63
C PRO A 305 -10.47 14.92 3.88
N THR A 306 -9.80 16.02 4.21
CA THR A 306 -10.25 16.90 5.32
C THR A 306 -11.37 17.84 4.89
N SER A 307 -11.47 18.12 3.58
CA SER A 307 -12.54 18.93 3.02
C SER A 307 -13.81 18.11 2.83
N SER A 308 -14.94 18.65 3.28
CA SER A 308 -16.27 18.13 2.95
C SER A 308 -16.73 18.49 1.54
N THR A 309 -16.07 19.46 0.89
CA THR A 309 -16.36 19.90 -0.48
C THR A 309 -15.30 19.39 -1.45
N GLY A 310 -15.73 18.87 -2.60
CA GLY A 310 -14.83 18.40 -3.66
C GLY A 310 -14.29 19.51 -4.58
N PRO A 311 -13.52 19.14 -5.62
CA PRO A 311 -13.17 17.76 -5.98
C PRO A 311 -12.17 17.13 -5.01
N HIS A 312 -12.39 15.86 -4.67
CA HIS A 312 -11.42 15.04 -3.91
C HIS A 312 -10.46 14.33 -4.86
N ARG A 313 -9.39 13.74 -4.32
CA ARG A 313 -8.34 13.11 -5.10
C ARG A 313 -8.89 11.92 -5.91
N ILE A 314 -8.67 11.95 -7.22
CA ILE A 314 -8.84 10.83 -8.13
C ILE A 314 -7.46 10.46 -8.66
N SER A 315 -7.16 9.18 -8.73
CA SER A 315 -5.83 8.72 -9.16
C SER A 315 -5.91 7.47 -10.02
N VAL A 316 -4.99 7.37 -10.99
CA VAL A 316 -4.73 6.15 -11.76
C VAL A 316 -3.48 5.48 -11.21
N LEU A 317 -3.53 4.18 -10.95
CA LEU A 317 -2.44 3.40 -10.35
C LEU A 317 -2.01 2.24 -11.26
N MET A 318 -0.71 2.01 -11.34
CA MET A 318 -0.09 0.90 -12.06
C MET A 318 1.04 0.28 -11.24
N GLY A 319 1.09 -1.04 -11.17
CA GLY A 319 2.15 -1.78 -10.48
C GLY A 319 3.25 -2.24 -11.45
N PHE A 320 4.50 -2.17 -11.00
CA PHE A 320 5.65 -2.72 -11.69
C PHE A 320 6.50 -3.55 -10.72
N ALA A 321 7.10 -4.64 -11.20
CA ALA A 321 7.89 -5.55 -10.37
C ALA A 321 9.03 -6.16 -11.19
N PRO A 322 10.08 -6.69 -10.55
CA PRO A 322 11.09 -7.49 -11.23
C PRO A 322 10.43 -8.67 -11.96
N ASN A 323 10.99 -9.04 -13.11
CA ASN A 323 10.54 -10.25 -13.80
C ASN A 323 10.85 -11.47 -12.91
N GLY A 324 9.82 -12.19 -12.47
CA GLY A 324 9.97 -13.20 -11.44
C GLY A 324 8.69 -13.96 -11.15
N PRO A 325 8.74 -14.89 -10.18
CA PRO A 325 7.59 -15.71 -9.82
C PRO A 325 6.40 -14.84 -9.36
N SER A 326 5.21 -15.31 -9.69
CA SER A 326 3.94 -14.68 -9.30
C SER A 326 3.62 -14.95 -7.82
N HIS A 327 2.35 -14.84 -7.43
CA HIS A 327 1.88 -15.15 -6.08
C HIS A 327 2.40 -16.52 -5.62
N HIS A 328 3.09 -16.59 -4.48
CA HIS A 328 3.82 -17.80 -4.08
C HIS A 328 2.91 -19.01 -3.80
N LEU A 329 1.64 -18.78 -3.47
CA LEU A 329 0.61 -19.83 -3.34
C LEU A 329 -0.16 -20.16 -4.64
N GLY A 330 0.26 -19.61 -5.78
CA GLY A 330 -0.42 -19.82 -7.07
C GLY A 330 -1.72 -19.02 -7.25
N GLY A 331 -2.00 -18.07 -6.36
CA GLY A 331 -3.09 -17.10 -6.53
C GLY A 331 -2.83 -16.09 -7.65
N ARG A 332 -3.81 -15.25 -7.97
CA ARG A 332 -3.67 -14.19 -8.97
C ARG A 332 -2.96 -12.97 -8.37
N HIS A 333 -3.48 -12.43 -7.28
CA HIS A 333 -2.93 -11.25 -6.62
C HIS A 333 -3.04 -11.32 -5.08
N TYR A 334 -2.08 -10.76 -4.33
CA TYR A 334 -2.09 -10.83 -2.86
C TYR A 334 -3.28 -10.08 -2.24
N ASN A 335 -3.73 -9.00 -2.88
CA ASN A 335 -4.91 -8.24 -2.46
C ASN A 335 -6.23 -8.97 -2.74
N ASP A 336 -6.25 -10.14 -3.40
CA ASP A 336 -7.47 -10.93 -3.55
C ASP A 336 -8.02 -11.38 -2.20
N ALA A 337 -7.16 -11.53 -1.19
CA ALA A 337 -7.54 -11.82 0.18
C ALA A 337 -8.41 -10.72 0.82
N LEU A 338 -8.45 -9.52 0.22
CA LEU A 338 -9.29 -8.41 0.66
C LEU A 338 -10.70 -8.44 0.03
N LEU A 339 -10.90 -9.20 -1.04
CA LEU A 339 -12.13 -9.24 -1.84
C LEU A 339 -12.99 -10.48 -1.52
N THR A 340 -12.97 -10.97 -0.28
CA THR A 340 -13.66 -12.22 0.07
C THR A 340 -15.15 -12.06 0.34
N ASN A 341 -15.62 -10.83 0.58
CA ASN A 341 -17.01 -10.56 0.90
C ASN A 341 -17.87 -10.45 -0.37
N GLN A 342 -19.05 -11.09 -0.35
CA GLN A 342 -19.96 -11.13 -1.52
C GLN A 342 -20.52 -9.76 -1.91
N ASP A 343 -20.47 -8.78 -1.02
CA ASP A 343 -20.91 -7.40 -1.25
C ASP A 343 -19.77 -6.47 -1.71
N GLY A 344 -18.54 -6.98 -1.85
CA GLY A 344 -17.36 -6.21 -2.26
C GLY A 344 -16.88 -5.19 -1.21
N GLN A 345 -17.37 -5.29 0.03
CA GLN A 345 -16.85 -4.51 1.14
C GLN A 345 -15.50 -5.08 1.59
N VAL A 346 -14.52 -4.21 1.76
CA VAL A 346 -13.22 -4.61 2.29
C VAL A 346 -13.13 -4.23 3.75
N GLU A 347 -13.21 -5.24 4.63
CA GLU A 347 -13.18 -5.02 6.08
C GLU A 347 -11.79 -4.62 6.58
N HIS A 348 -11.76 -3.67 7.52
CA HIS A 348 -10.54 -3.34 8.24
C HIS A 348 -10.17 -4.47 9.20
N LEU A 349 -8.98 -5.05 9.07
CA LEU A 349 -8.54 -6.23 9.84
C LEU A 349 -8.73 -6.07 11.36
N GLY A 350 -8.38 -4.89 11.88
CA GLY A 350 -8.57 -4.59 13.30
C GLY A 350 -10.04 -4.67 13.75
N GLN A 351 -10.99 -4.24 12.91
CA GLN A 351 -12.42 -4.31 13.22
C GLN A 351 -12.94 -5.74 13.15
N ARG A 352 -12.58 -6.49 12.10
CA ARG A 352 -12.93 -7.92 11.93
C ARG A 352 -12.49 -8.74 13.16
N LEU A 353 -11.23 -8.59 13.55
CA LEU A 353 -10.64 -9.34 14.67
C LEU A 353 -11.22 -8.95 16.03
N LEU A 354 -11.61 -7.68 16.22
CA LEU A 354 -12.32 -7.25 17.43
C LEU A 354 -13.76 -7.79 17.48
N ALA A 355 -14.46 -7.84 16.35
CA ALA A 355 -15.81 -8.37 16.25
C ALA A 355 -15.87 -9.89 16.54
N GLU A 356 -14.95 -10.68 15.97
CA GLU A 356 -14.84 -12.13 16.23
C GLU A 356 -14.63 -12.43 17.73
N ARG A 357 -13.88 -11.60 18.44
CA ARG A 357 -13.69 -11.71 19.89
C ARG A 357 -14.96 -11.41 20.69
N ALA A 358 -15.75 -10.43 20.28
CA ALA A 358 -17.02 -10.10 20.94
C ALA A 358 -18.01 -11.28 20.85
N VAL A 359 -18.08 -11.92 19.69
CA VAL A 359 -18.91 -13.12 19.46
C VAL A 359 -18.40 -14.32 20.27
N SER A 360 -17.09 -14.56 20.30
CA SER A 360 -16.50 -15.68 21.06
C SER A 360 -16.73 -15.55 22.57
N ARG A 361 -16.71 -14.33 23.14
CA ARG A 361 -17.05 -14.07 24.54
C ARG A 361 -18.52 -14.34 24.83
N GLN A 362 -19.43 -13.89 23.97
CA GLN A 362 -20.87 -14.17 24.11
C GLN A 362 -21.21 -15.67 24.05
N SER A 363 -20.47 -16.45 23.25
CA SER A 363 -20.66 -17.91 23.18
C SER A 363 -20.10 -18.70 24.38
N LYS A 364 -19.18 -18.11 25.15
CA LYS A 364 -18.60 -18.75 26.36
C LYS A 364 -19.39 -18.45 27.63
N ASP A 365 -20.22 -17.40 27.62
CA ASP A 365 -21.07 -16.98 28.73
C ASP A 365 -22.54 -17.45 28.58
N GLY A 366 -22.83 -18.32 27.60
CA GLY A 366 -24.17 -18.83 27.24
C GLY A 366 -24.44 -20.26 27.64
#